data_AF-A0A9X6WWI5-F1
#
_entry.id   AF-A0A9X6WWI5-F1
#
_cell.length_a   1.000
_cell.length_b   1.000
_cell.length_c   1.000
_cell.angle_alpha   90.00
_cell.angle_beta   90.00
_cell.angle_gamma   90.00
#
_symmetry.space_group_name_H-M   'P 1'
#
loop_
_entity.id
_entity.type
_entity.pdbx_description
1 polymer ?
#
loop_
_entity_poly.entity_id
_entity_poly.type
_entity_poly.pdbx_seq_one_letter_code
_entity_poly.pdbx_strand_id
1 'polypeptide(L)' 'MNQYQMLYSTPYLSSSEMLRQMYKGTKKEDNMYAIREHMIRHDVYLDRQYRGYYYWLWCK' A
#
# COMPACT_ATOMS: atom_id res chain seq x y z
N MET A 1 11.21 -6.27 -13.09
CA MET A 1 9.92 -6.59 -12.43
C MET A 1 9.49 -5.40 -11.61
N ASN A 2 8.26 -4.93 -11.80
CA ASN A 2 7.76 -3.76 -11.10
C ASN A 2 7.29 -4.16 -9.69
N GLN A 3 7.86 -3.55 -8.65
CA GLN A 3 7.62 -3.91 -7.25
C GLN A 3 6.13 -3.80 -6.88
N TYR A 4 5.42 -2.86 -7.51
CA TYR A 4 3.98 -2.64 -7.34
C TYR A 4 3.12 -3.71 -8.02
N GLN A 5 3.60 -4.36 -9.09
CA GLN A 5 2.86 -5.47 -9.71
C GLN A 5 2.86 -6.71 -8.80
N MET A 6 3.89 -6.89 -7.97
CA MET A 6 3.94 -7.99 -7.01
C MET A 6 2.79 -7.88 -6.00
N LEU A 7 2.41 -6.66 -5.58
CA LEU A 7 1.30 -6.44 -4.64
C LEU A 7 -0.05 -7.00 -5.12
N TYR A 8 -0.25 -7.07 -6.44
CA TYR A 8 -1.46 -7.68 -7.02
C TYR A 8 -1.41 -9.21 -7.05
N SER A 9 -0.21 -9.80 -7.09
CA SER A 9 -0.01 -11.24 -7.25
C SER A 9 0.29 -11.95 -5.93
N THR A 10 0.79 -11.23 -4.92
CA THR A 10 1.16 -11.80 -3.63
C THR A 10 -0.09 -12.13 -2.82
N PRO A 11 -0.25 -13.39 -2.36
CA PRO A 11 -1.33 -13.79 -1.47
C PRO A 11 -1.05 -13.47 0.00
N TYR A 12 0.14 -12.96 0.31
CA TYR A 12 0.57 -12.62 1.67
C TYR A 12 0.57 -11.10 1.88
N LEU A 13 0.25 -10.70 3.11
CA LEU A 13 0.31 -9.31 3.53
C LEU A 13 1.76 -8.82 3.55
N SER A 14 2.04 -7.77 2.77
CA SER A 14 3.32 -7.07 2.84
C SER A 14 3.43 -6.29 4.16
N SER A 15 4.63 -6.28 4.75
CA SER A 15 4.86 -5.58 6.02
C SER A 15 4.64 -4.07 5.90
N SER A 16 4.17 -3.45 6.98
CA SER A 16 3.93 -2.01 7.08
C SER A 16 5.15 -1.17 6.71
N GLU A 17 6.36 -1.62 7.05
CA GLU A 17 7.60 -0.93 6.70
C GLU A 17 7.91 -0.99 5.20
N MET A 18 7.66 -2.13 4.56
CA MET A 18 7.88 -2.30 3.12
C MET A 18 6.91 -1.43 2.31
N LEU A 19 5.63 -1.44 2.68
CA LEU A 19 4.62 -0.57 2.07
C LEU A 19 4.94 0.91 2.32
N ARG A 20 5.54 1.26 3.48
CA ARG A 20 6.05 2.62 3.75
C ARG A 20 7.10 3.05 2.76
N GLN A 21 8.09 2.20 2.53
CA GLN A 21 9.22 2.52 1.68
C GLN A 21 8.77 2.66 0.23
N MET A 22 7.90 1.76 -0.24
CA MET A 22 7.27 1.88 -1.56
C MET A 22 6.49 3.18 -1.70
N TYR A 23 5.64 3.51 -0.72
CA TYR A 23 4.88 4.76 -0.73
C TYR A 23 5.78 6.01 -0.77
N LYS A 24 6.82 6.06 0.07
CA LYS A 24 7.79 7.18 0.08
C LYS A 24 8.62 7.27 -1.20
N GLY A 25 8.87 6.13 -1.86
CA GLY A 25 9.67 6.03 -3.07
C GLY A 25 8.92 6.37 -4.36
N THR A 26 7.59 6.42 -4.33
CA THR A 26 6.77 6.70 -5.53
C THR A 26 6.04 8.04 -5.45
N LYS A 27 6.04 8.77 -6.56
CA LYS A 27 5.16 9.92 -6.79
C LYS A 27 4.04 9.64 -7.79
N LYS A 28 4.01 8.42 -8.37
CA LYS A 28 2.99 8.01 -9.33
C LYS A 28 1.74 7.53 -8.61
N GLU A 29 0.58 8.02 -9.05
CA GLU A 29 -0.71 7.64 -8.49
C GLU A 29 -1.03 6.16 -8.69
N ASP A 30 -0.69 5.57 -9.84
CA ASP A 30 -0.92 4.13 -10.12
C ASP A 30 -0.26 3.22 -9.08
N ASN A 31 0.97 3.58 -8.67
CA ASN A 31 1.71 2.85 -7.66
C ASN A 31 1.10 3.02 -6.26
N MET A 32 0.59 4.22 -5.96
CA MET A 32 -0.15 4.47 -4.72
C MET A 32 -1.47 3.70 -4.69
N TYR A 33 -2.15 3.58 -5.83
CA TYR A 33 -3.36 2.78 -5.98
C TYR A 33 -3.09 1.30 -5.72
N ALA A 34 -2.01 0.75 -6.28
CA ALA A 34 -1.60 -0.64 -6.01
C ALA A 34 -1.35 -0.93 -4.52
N ILE A 35 -0.74 0.02 -3.80
CA ILE A 35 -0.53 -0.08 -2.34
C ILE A 35 -1.87 -0.08 -1.59
N ARG A 36 -2.81 0.81 -1.95
CA ARG A 36 -4.15 0.86 -1.33
C ARG A 36 -4.91 -0.42 -1.54
N GLU A 37 -5.00 -0.87 -2.79
CA GLU A 37 -5.69 -2.09 -3.17
C GLU A 37 -5.18 -3.29 -2.37
N HIS A 38 -3.86 -3.42 -2.23
CA HIS A 38 -3.25 -4.47 -1.43
C HIS A 38 -3.67 -4.38 0.06
N MET A 39 -3.69 -3.18 0.64
CA MET A 39 -4.11 -2.98 2.02
C MET A 39 -5.61 -3.28 2.25
N ILE A 40 -6.46 -2.95 1.28
CA ILE A 40 -7.91 -3.25 1.33
C ILE A 40 -8.13 -4.75 1.19
N ARG A 41 -7.46 -5.42 0.24
CA ARG A 41 -7.55 -6.87 0.03
C ARG A 41 -7.23 -7.70 1.27
N HIS A 42 -6.30 -7.20 2.08
CA HIS A 42 -5.88 -7.86 3.32
C HIS A 42 -6.61 -7.35 4.57
N ASP A 43 -7.64 -6.50 4.42
CA ASP A 43 -8.40 -5.91 5.52
C ASP A 43 -7.56 -5.15 6.57
N VAL A 44 -6.34 -4.75 6.20
CA VAL A 44 -5.41 -4.02 7.08
C VAL A 44 -5.54 -2.51 6.97
N TYR A 45 -6.46 -2.02 6.15
CA TYR A 45 -6.66 -0.60 5.92
C TYR A 45 -7.07 0.16 7.18
N LEU A 46 -7.76 -0.50 8.13
CA LEU A 46 -8.13 0.05 9.44
C LEU A 46 -7.09 -0.20 10.53
N ASP A 47 -6.08 -1.01 10.25
CA ASP A 47 -5.10 -1.40 11.26
C ASP A 47 -4.25 -0.19 11.68
N ARG A 48 -4.06 -0.07 12.99
CA ARG A 48 -3.41 1.09 13.61
C ARG A 48 -1.97 1.26 13.13
N GLN A 49 -1.32 0.17 12.70
CA GLN A 49 0.04 0.18 12.15
C GLN A 49 0.10 0.83 10.75
N TYR A 50 -1.03 0.92 10.08
CA TYR A 50 -1.15 1.42 8.70
C TYR A 50 -1.94 2.73 8.59
N ARG A 51 -2.48 3.23 9.71
CA ARG A 51 -3.29 4.46 9.79
C ARG A 51 -2.63 5.71 9.18
N GLY A 52 -1.30 5.80 9.18
CA GLY A 52 -0.57 6.93 8.60
C GLY A 52 -0.74 7.07 7.08
N TYR A 53 -1.00 5.97 6.37
CA TYR A 53 -1.20 5.98 4.92
C TYR A 53 -2.63 6.33 4.53
N TYR A 54 -3.59 5.88 5.34
CA TYR A 54 -5.03 6.07 5.11
C TYR A 54 -5.39 7.54 4.89
N TYR A 55 -4.92 8.44 5.76
CA TYR A 55 -5.22 9.87 5.66
C TYR A 55 -4.66 10.51 4.39
N TRP A 56 -3.49 10.09 3.94
CA TRP A 56 -2.82 10.64 2.75
C TRP A 56 -3.35 10.06 1.44
N LEU A 57 -3.79 8.81 1.49
CA LEU A 57 -4.31 8.12 0.33
C LEU A 57 -5.78 8.54 0.11
N TRP A 58 -6.65 8.43 1.12
CA TRP A 58 -8.09 8.54 0.91
C TRP A 58 -8.68 9.97 1.01
N CYS A 59 -7.92 10.95 1.49
CA CYS A 59 -8.42 12.31 1.75
C CYS A 59 -8.00 13.36 0.70
N LYS A 60 -7.71 12.95 -0.53
CA LYS A 60 -7.35 13.85 -1.63
C LYS A 60 -8.37 13.78 -2.76
#